data_AF-Q7PC01-F1
#
_entry.id   AF-Q7PC01-F1
#
_cell.length_a   1.000
_cell.length_b   1.000
_cell.length_c   1.000
_cell.angle_alpha   90.00
_cell.angle_beta   90.00
_cell.angle_gamma   90.00
#
_symmetry.space_group_name_H-M   'P 1'
#
loop_
_entity.id
_entity.type
_entity.pdbx_description
1 polymer ?
#
loop_
_entity_poly.entity_id
_entity_poly.type
_entity_poly.pdbx_seq_one_letter_code
_entity_poly.pdbx_strand_id
1 'polypeptide(L)'
;MRLLEELRIINLECISNEQAPDLGQNKRSIVDVKVRDNSGNIYIVEMQDGYADASLARVPFYSCIAFSSQLKRGKEYVDLAPVVMVVIISGFQALPEEKECISYHQTINVGNGKHQLKCLRIC
;
A
#
# COMPACT_ATOMS: atom_id res chain seq x y z
N MET A 1 4.51 -21.38 3.38
CA MET A 1 5.55 -20.77 2.53
C MET A 1 6.64 -20.21 3.45
N ARG A 2 7.92 -20.55 3.25
CA ARG A 2 9.03 -19.96 4.02
C ARG A 2 9.65 -18.87 3.15
N LEU A 3 9.68 -17.63 3.63
CA LEU A 3 10.33 -16.53 2.90
C LEU A 3 11.84 -16.80 2.81
N LEU A 4 12.45 -16.38 1.70
CA LEU A 4 13.91 -16.29 1.58
C LEU A 4 14.44 -15.40 2.70
N GLU A 5 15.63 -15.68 3.22
CA GLU A 5 16.18 -14.93 4.37
C GLU A 5 16.30 -13.43 4.08
N GLU A 6 16.68 -13.07 2.86
CA GLU A 6 16.73 -11.68 2.38
C GLU A 6 15.38 -10.96 2.33
N LEU A 7 14.26 -11.70 2.28
CA LEU A 7 12.91 -11.15 2.24
C LEU A 7 12.25 -11.11 3.63
N ARG A 8 12.98 -11.51 4.67
CA ARG A 8 12.45 -11.56 6.02
C ARG A 8 12.42 -10.16 6.62
N ILE A 9 11.24 -9.75 7.09
CA ILE A 9 11.09 -8.57 7.92
C ILE A 9 11.71 -8.87 9.29
N ILE A 10 12.76 -8.14 9.65
CA ILE A 10 13.46 -8.31 10.93
C ILE A 10 12.86 -7.37 11.98
N ASN A 11 12.63 -6.12 11.59
CA ASN A 11 12.10 -5.07 12.44
C ASN A 11 11.03 -4.27 11.71
N LEU A 12 10.10 -3.72 12.49
CA LEU A 12 9.08 -2.77 12.04
C LEU A 12 9.13 -1.52 12.91
N GLU A 13 9.13 -0.36 12.27
CA GLU A 13 8.95 0.95 12.89
C GLU A 13 7.53 1.42 12.63
N CYS A 14 6.75 1.68 13.68
CA CYS A 14 5.48 2.38 13.55
C CYS A 14 5.74 3.85 13.23
N ILE A 15 5.26 4.31 12.08
CA ILE A 15 5.39 5.70 11.64
C ILE A 15 4.02 6.38 11.68
N SER A 16 3.99 7.71 11.46
CA SER A 16 2.74 8.46 11.52
C SER A 16 1.67 7.87 10.60
N ASN A 17 0.51 7.60 11.18
CA ASN A 17 -0.69 7.18 10.48
C ASN A 17 -1.32 8.32 9.66
N GLU A 18 -1.02 9.57 9.99
CA GLU A 18 -1.48 10.72 9.22
C GLU A 18 -0.62 10.89 7.96
N GLN A 19 -1.31 10.99 6.83
CA GLN A 19 -0.75 11.38 5.55
C GLN A 19 -1.31 12.77 5.19
N ALA A 20 -0.61 13.78 5.69
CA ALA A 20 -0.87 15.17 5.37
C ALA A 20 -0.13 15.53 4.08
N PRO A 21 -0.82 16.02 3.04
CA PRO A 21 -0.17 16.50 1.84
C PRO A 21 0.52 17.85 2.10
N ASP A 22 1.70 18.04 1.50
CA ASP A 22 2.51 19.25 1.65
C ASP A 22 1.76 20.52 1.19
N LEU A 23 0.87 20.39 0.20
CA LEU A 23 0.00 21.45 -0.29
C LEU A 23 -1.34 21.37 0.45
N GLY A 24 -1.56 22.26 1.42
CA GLY A 24 -2.63 22.19 2.43
C GLY A 24 -4.10 22.16 1.97
N GLN A 25 -4.37 22.16 0.66
CA GLN A 25 -5.71 21.99 0.09
C GLN A 25 -6.03 20.54 -0.32
N ASN A 26 -5.04 19.65 -0.29
CA ASN A 26 -5.22 18.26 -0.70
C ASN A 26 -5.87 17.43 0.41
N LYS A 27 -6.54 16.33 0.02
CA LYS A 27 -7.23 15.44 0.93
C LYS A 27 -6.24 14.77 1.88
N ARG A 28 -6.39 15.02 3.18
CA ARG A 28 -5.69 14.28 4.23
C ARG A 28 -6.24 12.86 4.31
N SER A 29 -5.37 11.90 4.58
CA SER A 29 -5.77 10.55 4.93
C SER A 29 -5.12 10.13 6.24
N ILE A 30 -5.86 9.37 7.04
CA ILE A 30 -5.37 8.77 8.27
C ILE A 30 -5.61 7.28 8.08
N VAL A 31 -4.55 6.50 8.25
CA VAL A 31 -4.61 5.04 8.11
C VAL A 31 -4.60 4.35 9.46
N ASP A 32 -5.10 3.11 9.55
CA ASP A 32 -5.13 2.38 10.82
C ASP A 32 -3.73 2.02 11.31
N VAL A 33 -2.89 1.47 10.43
CA VAL A 33 -1.50 1.14 10.73
C VAL A 33 -0.60 1.52 9.56
N LYS A 34 0.48 2.24 9.86
CA LYS A 34 1.57 2.49 8.91
C LYS A 34 2.91 2.11 9.53
N VAL A 35 3.62 1.21 8.88
CA VAL A 35 4.93 0.74 9.35
C VAL A 35 5.99 0.78 8.26
N ARG A 36 7.24 0.89 8.68
CA ARG A 36 8.42 0.77 7.82
C ARG A 36 9.26 -0.42 8.26
N ASP A 37 9.71 -1.26 7.33
CA ASP A 37 10.65 -2.34 7.64
C ASP A 37 12.12 -1.91 7.59
N ASN A 38 13.02 -2.82 7.96
CA ASN A 38 14.47 -2.60 7.93
C ASN A 38 15.05 -2.34 6.52
N SER A 39 14.31 -2.64 5.45
CA SER A 39 14.69 -2.39 4.06
C SER A 39 14.09 -1.08 3.53
N GLY A 40 13.32 -0.36 4.36
CA GLY A 40 12.64 0.88 4.01
C GLY A 40 11.28 0.70 3.36
N ASN A 41 10.82 -0.53 3.11
CA ASN A 41 9.50 -0.77 2.54
C ASN A 41 8.42 -0.27 3.49
N ILE A 42 7.38 0.33 2.93
CA ILE A 42 6.25 0.85 3.69
C ILE A 42 5.09 -0.13 3.59
N TYR A 43 4.49 -0.45 4.73
CA TYR A 43 3.28 -1.24 4.79
C TYR A 43 2.18 -0.38 5.41
N ILE A 44 1.02 -0.39 4.77
CA ILE A 44 -0.20 0.21 5.29
C ILE A 44 -1.18 -0.93 5.50
N VAL A 45 -1.75 -1.02 6.71
CA VAL A 45 -2.84 -1.96 6.99
C VAL A 45 -4.09 -1.14 7.27
N GLU A 46 -5.15 -1.44 6.54
CA GLU A 46 -6.49 -0.88 6.72
C GLU A 46 -7.46 -2.00 7.09
N MET A 47 -8.37 -1.72 8.01
CA MET A 47 -9.43 -2.63 8.42
C MET A 47 -10.79 -1.98 8.16
N GLN A 48 -11.70 -2.70 7.49
CA GLN A 48 -13.03 -2.18 7.14
C GLN A 48 -14.12 -3.19 7.52
N ASP A 49 -15.11 -2.72 8.28
CA ASP A 49 -16.33 -3.45 8.65
C ASP A 49 -17.52 -2.82 7.91
N GLY A 50 -17.87 -3.35 6.75
CA GLY A 50 -18.90 -2.82 5.85
C GLY A 50 -18.40 -2.19 4.54
N TYR A 51 -19.24 -2.31 3.49
CA TYR A 51 -18.94 -1.84 2.14
C TYR A 51 -19.36 -0.38 1.98
N ALA A 52 -18.41 0.46 1.56
CA ALA A 52 -18.73 1.69 0.85
C ALA A 52 -18.02 1.62 -0.50
N ASP A 53 -18.70 1.87 -1.63
CA ASP A 53 -18.07 1.91 -2.95
C ASP A 53 -16.83 2.81 -3.00
N ALA A 54 -16.84 3.88 -2.20
CA ALA A 54 -15.71 4.80 -2.05
C ALA A 54 -14.48 4.17 -1.36
N SER A 55 -14.62 3.05 -0.65
CA SER A 55 -13.54 2.41 0.10
C SER A 55 -12.49 1.81 -0.83
N LEU A 56 -12.89 1.22 -1.97
CA LEU A 56 -11.93 0.67 -2.93
C LEU A 56 -11.08 1.75 -3.60
N ALA A 57 -11.63 2.94 -3.86
CA ALA A 57 -10.87 4.07 -4.40
C ALA A 57 -9.84 4.63 -3.40
N ARG A 58 -10.05 4.46 -2.09
CA ARG A 58 -9.09 4.89 -1.05
C ARG A 58 -7.82 4.05 -1.06
N VAL A 59 -7.92 2.76 -1.38
CA VAL A 59 -6.80 1.82 -1.36
C VAL A 59 -5.63 2.29 -2.24
N PRO A 60 -5.79 2.50 -3.56
CA PRO A 60 -4.72 3.02 -4.38
C PRO A 60 -4.38 4.48 -4.05
N PHE A 61 -5.37 5.28 -3.63
CA PHE A 61 -5.14 6.70 -3.27
C PHE A 61 -4.17 6.85 -2.08
N TYR A 62 -4.42 6.15 -0.97
CA TYR A 62 -3.56 6.16 0.22
C TYR A 62 -2.18 5.57 -0.08
N SER A 63 -2.14 4.51 -0.89
CA SER A 63 -0.89 3.89 -1.30
C SER A 63 -0.02 4.86 -2.11
N CYS A 64 -0.61 5.60 -3.04
CA CYS A 64 0.07 6.61 -3.85
C CYS A 64 0.53 7.84 -3.05
N ILE A 65 -0.26 8.29 -2.07
CA ILE A 65 0.18 9.37 -1.16
C ILE A 65 1.40 8.90 -0.36
N ALA A 66 1.34 7.70 0.23
CA ALA A 66 2.47 7.15 0.95
C ALA A 66 3.71 6.99 0.07
N PHE A 67 3.55 6.55 -1.18
CA PHE A 67 4.65 6.41 -2.13
C PHE A 67 5.27 7.77 -2.49
N SER A 68 4.45 8.72 -2.91
CA SER A 68 4.93 10.05 -3.32
C SER A 68 5.53 10.86 -2.15
N SER A 69 5.01 10.70 -0.93
CA SER A 69 5.51 11.40 0.26
C SER A 69 6.92 10.98 0.70
N GLN A 70 7.47 9.89 0.16
CA GLN A 70 8.84 9.45 0.47
C GLN A 70 9.88 10.40 -0.11
N LEU A 71 9.61 10.96 -1.30
CA LEU A 71 10.58 11.75 -2.04
C LEU A 71 10.58 13.20 -1.57
N LYS A 72 11.62 13.56 -0.81
CA LYS A 72 11.85 14.94 -0.37
C LYS A 72 12.82 15.65 -1.33
N ARG A 73 12.87 16.98 -1.26
CA ARG A 73 13.81 17.80 -2.05
C ARG A 73 15.24 17.28 -1.90
N GLY A 74 15.91 17.02 -3.02
CA GLY A 74 17.29 16.52 -3.06
C GLY A 74 17.44 15.00 -2.96
N LYS A 75 16.34 14.23 -3.05
CA LYS A 75 16.36 12.77 -3.17
C LYS A 75 16.10 12.32 -4.60
N GLU A 76 16.67 11.18 -4.98
CA GLU A 76 16.54 10.59 -6.30
C GLU A 76 15.44 9.54 -6.35
N TYR A 77 14.82 9.33 -7.51
CA TYR A 77 13.75 8.33 -7.66
C TYR A 77 14.21 6.89 -7.36
N VAL A 78 15.50 6.62 -7.45
CA VAL A 78 16.09 5.32 -7.10
C VAL A 78 16.02 5.00 -5.60
N ASP A 79 15.80 6.02 -4.76
CA ASP A 79 15.65 5.87 -3.31
C ASP A 79 14.22 5.50 -2.88
N LEU A 80 13.27 5.44 -3.82
CA LEU A 80 11.87 5.13 -3.51
C LEU A 80 11.70 3.67 -3.09
N ALA A 81 11.23 3.48 -1.87
CA ALA A 81 10.88 2.17 -1.36
C ALA A 81 9.46 1.75 -1.80
N PRO A 82 9.24 0.47 -2.09
CA PRO A 82 7.92 -0.08 -2.33
C PRO A 82 6.91 0.23 -1.22
N VAL A 83 5.65 0.42 -1.62
CA VAL A 83 4.50 0.49 -0.71
C VAL A 83 3.63 -0.74 -0.90
N VAL A 84 3.35 -1.44 0.20
CA VAL A 84 2.43 -2.58 0.27
C VAL A 84 1.22 -2.17 1.08
N MET A 85 0.06 -2.21 0.46
CA MET A 85 -1.23 -1.95 1.10
C MET A 85 -1.91 -3.28 1.41
N VAL A 86 -2.27 -3.50 2.66
CA VAL A 86 -3.00 -4.68 3.11
C VAL A 86 -4.37 -4.22 3.56
N VAL A 87 -5.43 -4.74 2.93
CA VAL A 87 -6.80 -4.37 3.26
C VAL A 87 -7.51 -5.58 3.85
N ILE A 88 -7.82 -5.50 5.13
CA ILE A 88 -8.55 -6.53 5.84
C ILE A 88 -10.02 -6.14 5.84
N ILE A 89 -10.85 -7.02 5.31
CA ILE A 89 -12.27 -6.76 5.09
C ILE A 89 -13.09 -7.80 5.85
N SER A 90 -14.06 -7.32 6.63
CA SER A 90 -15.00 -8.15 7.37
C SER A 90 -16.44 -7.83 6.98
N GLY A 91 -17.29 -8.84 7.00
CA GLY A 91 -18.74 -8.69 6.83
C GLY A 91 -19.25 -8.58 5.38
N PHE A 92 -18.37 -8.49 4.39
CA PHE A 92 -18.76 -8.45 2.97
C PHE A 92 -17.59 -8.83 2.04
N GLN A 93 -17.91 -9.13 0.79
CA GLN A 93 -16.94 -9.35 -0.29
C GLN A 93 -16.78 -8.04 -1.07
N ALA A 94 -15.59 -7.42 -1.01
CA ALA A 94 -15.35 -6.14 -1.66
C ALA A 94 -15.22 -6.23 -3.19
N LEU A 95 -14.69 -7.35 -3.67
CA LEU A 95 -14.49 -7.62 -5.08
C LEU A 95 -15.28 -8.90 -5.42
N PRO A 96 -16.43 -8.79 -6.10
CA PRO A 96 -17.38 -9.89 -6.26
C PRO A 96 -16.83 -11.15 -6.93
N GLU A 97 -15.79 -11.01 -7.75
CA GLU A 97 -15.19 -12.12 -8.52
C GLU A 97 -14.05 -12.85 -7.78
N GLU A 98 -13.56 -12.30 -6.67
CA GLU A 98 -12.45 -12.87 -5.90
C GLU A 98 -12.91 -14.05 -5.05
N LYS A 99 -12.34 -15.24 -5.29
CA LYS A 99 -12.70 -16.48 -4.56
C LYS A 99 -11.73 -16.83 -3.43
N GLU A 100 -10.53 -16.24 -3.43
CA GLU A 100 -9.51 -16.52 -2.44
C GLU A 100 -9.67 -15.63 -1.20
N CYS A 101 -9.25 -16.15 -0.04
CA CYS A 101 -9.22 -15.38 1.21
C CYS A 101 -8.17 -14.25 1.18
N ILE A 102 -7.16 -14.37 0.32
CA ILE A 102 -6.10 -13.38 0.13
C ILE A 102 -6.00 -13.15 -1.38
N SER A 103 -6.19 -11.92 -1.82
CA SER A 103 -6.09 -11.55 -3.23
C SER A 103 -4.89 -10.62 -3.42
N TYR A 104 -4.24 -10.64 -4.60
CA TYR A 104 -3.12 -9.75 -4.87
C TYR A 104 -3.39 -8.90 -6.11
N HIS A 105 -3.40 -7.59 -5.92
CA HIS A 105 -3.65 -6.61 -6.96
C HIS A 105 -2.35 -5.88 -7.29
N GLN A 106 -1.97 -5.90 -8.57
CA GLN A 106 -0.72 -5.34 -9.07
C GLN A 106 -0.93 -4.66 -10.43
N THR A 107 -0.08 -3.68 -10.74
CA THR A 107 -0.11 -3.01 -12.05
C THR A 107 0.49 -3.95 -13.10
N ILE A 108 -0.34 -4.37 -14.05
CA ILE A 108 0.08 -5.23 -15.16
C ILE A 108 0.06 -4.45 -16.48
N ASN A 109 1.03 -4.75 -17.35
CA ASN A 109 0.96 -4.31 -18.74
C ASN A 109 -0.13 -5.10 -19.47
N VAL A 110 -1.10 -4.41 -20.07
CA VAL A 110 -2.25 -5.04 -20.75
C VAL A 110 -1.84 -5.86 -21.98
N GLY A 111 -0.82 -5.43 -22.72
CA GLY A 111 -0.42 -6.09 -23.97
C GLY A 111 0.38 -7.37 -23.79
N ASN A 112 1.17 -7.47 -22.71
CA ASN A 112 2.06 -8.61 -22.48
C ASN A 112 1.89 -9.29 -21.11
N GLY A 113 0.96 -8.82 -20.27
CA GLY A 113 0.67 -9.36 -18.95
C GLY A 113 1.79 -9.19 -17.92
N LYS A 114 2.89 -8.49 -18.23
CA LYS A 114 4.04 -8.39 -17.34
C LYS A 114 3.83 -7.35 -16.25
N HIS A 115 4.20 -7.70 -15.03
CA HIS A 115 4.31 -6.78 -13.90
C HIS A 115 5.73 -6.19 -13.86
N GLN A 116 5.89 -4.99 -14.40
CA GLN A 116 7.18 -4.29 -14.48
C GLN A 116 7.29 -3.14 -13.46
N LEU A 117 6.17 -2.53 -13.08
CA LEU A 117 6.10 -1.41 -12.14
C LEU A 117 5.87 -1.95 -10.72
N LYS A 118 6.95 -2.30 -10.01
CA LYS A 118 6.90 -3.04 -8.74
C LYS A 118 6.83 -2.18 -7.47
N CYS A 119 6.57 -0.88 -7.61
CA CYS A 119 6.61 0.07 -6.50
C CYS A 119 5.32 0.07 -5.64
N LEU A 120 4.22 -0.49 -6.15
CA LEU A 120 2.94 -0.52 -5.48
C LEU A 120 2.37 -1.95 -5.54
N ARG A 121 1.96 -2.48 -4.39
CA ARG A 121 1.23 -3.75 -4.31
C ARG A 121 0.07 -3.63 -3.33
N ILE A 122 -1.08 -4.18 -3.71
CA ILE A 122 -2.28 -4.22 -2.86
C ILE A 122 -2.60 -5.70 -2.57
N CYS A 123 -2.94 -6.00 -1.33
CA CYS A 123 -3.24 -7.32 -0.81
C CYS A 123 -4.54 -7.29 -0.01
#